data_AF-A0AAD9P268-F1
#
_entry.id   AF-A0AAD9P268-F1
#
_cell.length_a   1.000
_cell.length_b   1.000
_cell.length_c   1.000
_cell.angle_alpha   90.00
_cell.angle_beta   90.00
_cell.angle_gamma   90.00
#
_symmetry.space_group_name_H-M   'P 1'
#
loop_
_entity.id
_entity.type
_entity.pdbx_description
1 polymer ?
#
loop_
_entity_poly.entity_id
_entity_poly.type
_entity_poly.pdbx_seq_one_letter_code
_entity_poly.pdbx_strand_id
1 'polypeptide(L)'
;MKWQDLSMTFAPLLAKTNSALVTEVVVYPDCDEISDSGYAEYITVRNALRNLVKVPDSLSLEVACQLPCGALKAFSAVRRAMPIVEEKSRENTGPINLLIVGAGGLGLWTVKLAQHFIGSDCSKVHVTVADTNLNKLLVAKECGCSDVIHWNDEMYEELLQERTLEVCEGGVDVIIDFVSSPRTVKRDLKVLRENGVLLVGGNSWHKVPISIHRLAANNLSVIGIKNGTKEQLQELVNIMSQGPLTAPCYQVFPLDQAMTVFDLLNQSQINGRAILEVTSDLAPLTDPFPSTAELTSC
;
A
#
# COMPACT_ATOMS: atom_id res chain seq x y z
N MET A 1 40.91 -17.57 -13.71
CA MET A 1 40.33 -18.67 -12.91
C MET A 1 38.87 -18.79 -13.32
N LYS A 2 38.49 -19.90 -13.96
CA LYS A 2 37.24 -20.02 -14.75
C LYS A 2 36.04 -20.29 -13.84
N TRP A 3 34.88 -19.75 -14.22
CA TRP A 3 33.57 -19.85 -13.56
C TRP A 3 33.02 -21.28 -13.33
N GLN A 4 33.71 -22.32 -13.81
CA GLN A 4 33.25 -23.71 -13.69
C GLN A 4 33.50 -24.31 -12.29
N ASP A 5 34.48 -23.80 -11.54
CA ASP A 5 34.94 -24.43 -10.29
C ASP A 5 34.14 -24.01 -9.03
N LEU A 6 33.24 -23.04 -9.13
CA LEU A 6 32.36 -22.61 -8.02
C LEU A 6 30.96 -23.27 -8.07
N SER A 7 30.65 -24.00 -9.13
CA SER A 7 29.34 -24.66 -9.32
C SER A 7 29.16 -25.95 -8.50
N MET A 8 30.25 -26.56 -7.99
CA MET A 8 30.19 -27.86 -7.34
C MET A 8 30.01 -27.83 -5.82
N THR A 9 30.17 -26.68 -5.15
CA THR A 9 30.11 -26.63 -3.67
C THR A 9 28.73 -26.29 -3.10
N PHE A 10 27.77 -25.88 -3.93
CA PHE A 10 26.39 -25.58 -3.50
C PHE A 10 25.34 -26.62 -3.92
N ALA A 11 25.71 -27.60 -4.75
CA ALA A 11 24.80 -28.63 -5.25
C ALA A 11 24.24 -29.61 -4.19
N PRO A 12 24.94 -29.99 -3.10
CA PRO A 12 24.40 -31.00 -2.19
C PRO A 12 23.38 -30.46 -1.18
N LEU A 13 23.23 -29.14 -1.03
CA LEU A 13 22.33 -28.57 -0.02
C LEU A 13 20.86 -28.49 -0.47
N LEU A 14 20.61 -28.50 -1.79
CA LEU A 14 19.26 -28.47 -2.35
C LEU A 14 18.65 -29.86 -2.54
N ALA A 15 19.47 -30.92 -2.58
CA ALA A 15 19.02 -32.29 -2.86
C ALA A 15 18.44 -33.04 -1.63
N LYS A 16 18.23 -32.36 -0.49
CA LYS A 16 17.75 -32.98 0.76
C LYS A 16 16.51 -32.33 1.39
N THR A 17 15.77 -31.54 0.62
CA THR A 17 14.43 -31.10 1.03
C THR A 17 13.39 -31.85 0.23
N ASN A 18 12.72 -32.80 0.89
CA ASN A 18 11.53 -33.51 0.44
C ASN A 18 10.60 -32.61 -0.40
N SER A 19 9.97 -33.24 -1.39
CA SER A 19 8.91 -32.77 -2.28
C SER A 19 7.60 -32.31 -1.59
N ALA A 20 7.69 -31.57 -0.48
CA ALA A 20 6.54 -31.23 0.37
C ALA A 20 6.54 -29.80 0.98
N LEU A 21 7.34 -28.85 0.49
CA LEU A 21 7.33 -27.47 1.01
C LEU A 21 7.32 -26.44 -0.13
N VAL A 22 6.25 -26.40 -0.92
CA VAL A 22 5.87 -25.15 -1.59
C VAL A 22 5.30 -24.24 -0.51
N THR A 23 6.15 -23.44 0.12
CA THR A 23 5.70 -22.38 1.02
C THR A 23 5.47 -21.12 0.21
N GLU A 24 4.22 -20.67 0.17
CA GLU A 24 3.86 -19.36 -0.36
C GLU A 24 4.52 -18.26 0.48
N VAL A 25 5.12 -17.28 -0.19
CA VAL A 25 5.86 -16.19 0.44
C VAL A 25 5.63 -14.90 -0.31
N VAL A 26 5.74 -13.78 0.41
CA VAL A 26 5.83 -12.45 -0.17
C VAL A 26 7.21 -11.85 0.14
N VAL A 27 7.70 -11.04 -0.80
CA VAL A 27 8.99 -10.37 -0.67
C VAL A 27 8.78 -8.99 -0.05
N TYR A 28 9.43 -8.74 1.08
CA TYR A 28 9.54 -7.44 1.71
C TYR A 28 10.41 -6.51 0.84
N PRO A 29 9.90 -5.33 0.44
CA PRO A 29 10.62 -4.38 -0.41
C PRO A 29 11.64 -3.58 0.38
N ASP A 30 12.82 -4.18 0.56
CA ASP A 30 13.98 -3.41 0.95
C ASP A 30 14.44 -2.56 -0.24
N CYS A 31 14.44 -1.23 -0.06
CA CYS A 31 14.54 -0.24 -1.12
C CYS A 31 15.90 -0.24 -1.83
N ASP A 32 16.90 -0.88 -1.23
CA ASP A 32 18.25 -0.98 -1.76
C ASP A 32 18.52 -2.32 -2.48
N GLU A 33 17.60 -3.30 -2.42
CA GLU A 33 17.91 -4.69 -2.79
C GLU A 33 16.95 -5.36 -3.79
N ILE A 34 15.73 -4.86 -3.99
CA ILE A 34 14.83 -5.43 -5.00
C ILE A 34 15.22 -4.91 -6.39
N SER A 35 15.73 -5.82 -7.23
CA SER A 35 15.95 -5.60 -8.66
C SER A 35 14.68 -5.08 -9.34
N ASP A 36 14.83 -4.20 -10.33
CA ASP A 36 13.78 -3.51 -11.10
C ASP A 36 12.72 -4.39 -11.82
N SER A 37 12.51 -5.65 -11.44
CA SER A 37 11.59 -6.59 -12.10
C SER A 37 10.87 -7.51 -11.11
N GLY A 38 9.54 -7.36 -11.01
CA GLY A 38 8.62 -8.31 -10.37
C GLY A 38 7.61 -8.95 -11.32
N TYR A 39 7.56 -8.48 -12.57
CA TYR A 39 6.68 -9.00 -13.62
C TYR A 39 7.37 -10.13 -14.40
N ALA A 40 7.68 -11.21 -13.70
CA ALA A 40 8.40 -12.36 -14.25
C ALA A 40 7.99 -13.64 -13.52
N GLU A 41 8.18 -14.78 -14.18
CA GLU A 41 7.95 -16.12 -13.59
C GLU A 41 8.91 -16.40 -12.43
N TYR A 42 10.13 -15.85 -12.50
CA TYR A 42 11.17 -16.03 -11.51
C TYR A 42 11.88 -14.70 -11.21
N ILE A 43 12.17 -14.47 -9.94
CA ILE A 43 12.98 -13.34 -9.47
C ILE A 43 14.06 -13.84 -8.51
N THR A 44 15.20 -13.17 -8.52
CA THR A 44 16.27 -13.45 -7.56
C THR A 44 16.07 -12.62 -6.30
N VAL A 45 15.92 -13.27 -5.14
CA VAL A 45 15.82 -12.59 -3.85
C VAL A 45 17.15 -12.69 -3.12
N ARG A 46 17.87 -11.57 -3.04
CA ARG A 46 19.04 -11.47 -2.17
C ARG A 46 18.60 -11.48 -0.71
N ASN A 47 19.42 -12.07 0.17
CA ASN A 47 19.13 -12.14 1.60
C ASN A 47 17.75 -12.74 1.93
N ALA A 48 17.37 -13.87 1.33
CA ALA A 48 16.05 -14.49 1.44
C ALA A 48 15.49 -14.57 2.88
N LEU A 49 16.32 -14.90 3.88
CA LEU A 49 15.87 -14.97 5.29
C LEU A 49 15.42 -13.60 5.84
N ARG A 50 16.00 -12.50 5.35
CA ARG A 50 15.61 -11.14 5.72
C ARG A 50 14.43 -10.64 4.90
N ASN A 51 14.35 -11.00 3.63
CA ASN A 51 13.39 -10.38 2.72
C ASN A 51 12.11 -11.20 2.48
N LEU A 52 12.00 -12.43 2.99
CA LEU A 52 10.78 -13.23 2.83
C LEU A 52 9.89 -13.21 4.08
N VAL A 53 8.59 -13.15 3.84
CA VAL A 53 7.51 -13.34 4.82
C VAL A 53 6.61 -14.48 4.33
N LYS A 54 6.36 -15.46 5.19
CA LYS A 54 5.50 -16.61 4.87
C LYS A 54 4.05 -16.17 4.76
N VAL A 55 3.36 -16.64 3.72
CA VAL A 55 1.91 -16.50 3.55
C VAL A 55 1.25 -17.76 4.11
N PRO A 56 0.28 -17.63 5.04
CA PRO A 56 -0.53 -18.75 5.50
C PRO A 56 -1.51 -19.22 4.42
N ASP A 57 -1.79 -20.52 4.36
CA ASP A 57 -2.72 -21.14 3.41
C ASP A 57 -4.15 -20.55 3.45
N SER A 58 -4.51 -19.85 4.54
CA SER A 58 -5.80 -19.17 4.67
C SER A 58 -5.87 -17.83 3.93
N LEU A 59 -4.75 -17.32 3.39
CA LEU A 59 -4.67 -16.04 2.72
C LEU A 59 -4.35 -16.24 1.23
N SER A 60 -5.27 -15.84 0.35
CA SER A 60 -5.07 -15.91 -1.10
C SER A 60 -3.83 -15.11 -1.55
N LEU A 61 -3.09 -15.65 -2.51
CA LEU A 61 -1.93 -14.98 -3.12
C LEU A 61 -2.27 -13.62 -3.74
N GLU A 62 -3.46 -13.46 -4.31
CA GLU A 62 -3.97 -12.20 -4.87
C GLU A 62 -4.03 -11.08 -3.83
N VAL A 63 -4.36 -11.42 -2.59
CA VAL A 63 -4.36 -10.47 -1.47
C VAL A 63 -2.93 -10.30 -0.92
N ALA A 64 -2.23 -11.41 -0.72
CA ALA A 64 -0.89 -11.41 -0.16
C ALA A 64 0.09 -10.56 -0.99
N CYS A 65 0.04 -10.63 -2.31
CA CYS A 65 0.94 -9.89 -3.20
C CYS A 65 0.80 -8.36 -3.08
N GLN A 66 -0.35 -7.87 -2.61
CA GLN A 66 -0.60 -6.44 -2.41
C GLN A 66 -0.02 -5.91 -1.10
N LEU A 67 0.28 -6.80 -0.14
CA LEU A 67 0.67 -6.41 1.20
C LEU A 67 2.02 -5.68 1.26
N PRO A 68 3.11 -6.16 0.62
CA PRO A 68 4.44 -5.58 0.83
C PRO A 68 4.59 -4.14 0.34
N CYS A 69 3.89 -3.77 -0.72
CA CYS A 69 3.97 -2.43 -1.30
C CYS A 69 2.77 -1.56 -0.91
N GLY A 70 1.55 -2.02 -1.22
CA GLY A 70 0.33 -1.23 -1.04
C GLY A 70 -0.08 -1.15 0.43
N ALA A 71 -0.43 -2.29 1.02
CA ALA A 71 -0.97 -2.32 2.37
C ALA A 71 0.06 -1.87 3.42
N LEU A 72 1.34 -2.23 3.26
CA LEU A 72 2.39 -1.88 4.21
C LEU A 72 2.60 -0.36 4.31
N LYS A 73 2.64 0.33 3.17
CA LYS A 73 2.75 1.80 3.13
C LYS A 73 1.52 2.47 3.75
N ALA A 74 0.33 1.98 3.43
CA ALA A 74 -0.93 2.45 4.03
C ALA A 74 -0.95 2.23 5.54
N PHE A 75 -0.50 1.06 6.00
CA PHE A 75 -0.43 0.72 7.42
C PHE A 75 0.57 1.59 8.18
N SER A 76 1.74 1.84 7.60
CA SER A 76 2.71 2.80 8.12
C SER A 76 2.12 4.21 8.24
N ALA A 77 1.32 4.66 7.27
CA ALA A 77 0.61 5.93 7.32
C ALA A 77 -0.42 5.97 8.46
N VAL A 78 -1.26 4.95 8.59
CA VAL A 78 -2.27 4.83 9.66
C VAL A 78 -1.60 4.79 11.03
N ARG A 79 -0.56 3.97 11.22
CA ARG A 79 0.22 3.94 12.47
C ARG A 79 0.84 5.28 12.83
N ARG A 80 1.18 6.11 11.83
CA ARG A 80 1.67 7.47 12.06
C ARG A 80 0.55 8.45 12.45
N ALA A 81 -0.65 8.26 11.91
CA ALA A 81 -1.84 9.06 12.21
C ALA A 81 -2.45 8.73 13.59
N MET A 82 -2.43 7.46 14.00
CA MET A 82 -3.01 6.97 15.27
C MET A 82 -2.69 7.83 16.49
N PRO A 83 -1.41 8.07 16.86
CA PRO A 83 -1.10 8.85 18.07
C PRO A 83 -1.60 10.30 18.01
N ILE A 84 -1.69 10.89 16.81
CA ILE A 84 -2.21 12.25 16.59
C ILE A 84 -3.72 12.27 16.81
N VAL A 85 -4.42 11.26 16.28
CA VAL A 85 -5.86 11.10 16.47
C VAL A 85 -6.20 10.82 17.94
N GLU A 86 -5.44 9.95 18.60
CA GLU A 86 -5.60 9.65 20.02
C GLU A 86 -5.37 10.88 20.92
N GLU A 87 -4.39 11.72 20.58
CA GLU A 87 -4.14 12.99 21.28
C GLU A 87 -5.32 13.94 21.14
N LYS A 88 -5.79 14.18 19.91
CA LYS A 88 -6.97 15.03 19.65
C LYS A 88 -8.25 14.49 20.30
N SER A 89 -8.40 13.16 20.35
CA SER A 89 -9.52 12.51 21.03
C SER A 89 -9.51 12.79 22.54
N ARG A 90 -8.32 12.77 23.17
CA ARG A 90 -8.13 13.12 24.58
C ARG A 90 -8.45 14.59 24.88
N GLU A 91 -8.21 15.49 23.93
CA GLU A 91 -8.55 16.92 24.04
C GLU A 91 -10.07 17.19 23.94
N ASN A 92 -10.86 16.20 23.51
CA ASN A 92 -12.33 16.25 23.40
C ASN A 92 -12.85 17.43 22.56
N THR A 93 -12.17 17.74 21.46
CA THR A 93 -12.41 18.93 20.61
C THR A 93 -13.53 18.77 19.57
N GLY A 94 -14.26 17.66 19.59
CA GLY A 94 -15.36 17.38 18.65
C GLY A 94 -15.06 16.18 17.73
N PRO A 95 -15.66 16.11 16.53
CA PRO A 95 -15.31 15.11 15.52
C PRO A 95 -13.88 15.34 15.03
N ILE A 96 -13.15 14.25 14.80
CA ILE A 96 -11.77 14.24 14.31
C ILE A 96 -11.80 13.87 12.83
N ASN A 97 -11.37 14.78 11.97
CA ASN A 97 -11.41 14.58 10.53
C ASN A 97 -10.08 14.02 10.02
N LEU A 98 -10.10 12.80 9.49
CA LEU A 98 -9.00 12.18 8.76
C LEU A 98 -9.31 12.19 7.27
N LEU A 99 -8.61 13.01 6.50
CA LEU A 99 -8.74 13.06 5.05
C LEU A 99 -7.68 12.18 4.38
N ILE A 100 -8.09 11.33 3.46
CA ILE A 100 -7.20 10.56 2.58
C ILE A 100 -7.31 11.15 1.17
N VAL A 101 -6.18 11.58 0.62
CA VAL A 101 -6.12 12.14 -0.75
C VAL A 101 -5.63 11.06 -1.71
N GLY A 102 -6.48 10.76 -2.70
CA GLY A 102 -6.31 9.73 -3.71
C GLY A 102 -7.04 8.45 -3.34
N ALA A 103 -8.05 8.07 -4.13
CA ALA A 103 -8.85 6.86 -4.01
C ALA A 103 -8.30 5.70 -4.88
N GLY A 104 -6.98 5.62 -5.02
CA GLY A 104 -6.28 4.48 -5.63
C GLY A 104 -6.03 3.35 -4.63
N GLY A 105 -5.29 2.30 -5.02
CA GLY A 105 -5.00 1.16 -4.15
C GLY A 105 -4.44 1.52 -2.76
N LEU A 106 -3.52 2.49 -2.66
CA LEU A 106 -3.00 2.97 -1.36
C LEU A 106 -4.08 3.63 -0.50
N GLY A 107 -4.90 4.50 -1.09
CA GLY A 107 -5.98 5.19 -0.40
C GLY A 107 -7.05 4.22 0.10
N LEU A 108 -7.47 3.25 -0.73
CA LEU A 108 -8.45 2.25 -0.34
C LEU A 108 -7.94 1.34 0.78
N TRP A 109 -6.67 0.91 0.74
CA TRP A 109 -6.04 0.22 1.86
C TRP A 109 -6.03 1.09 3.12
N THR A 110 -5.72 2.37 2.98
CA THR A 110 -5.71 3.33 4.09
C THR A 110 -7.10 3.49 4.71
N VAL A 111 -8.18 3.51 3.92
CA VAL A 111 -9.56 3.52 4.43
C VAL A 111 -9.81 2.29 5.29
N LYS A 112 -9.57 1.08 4.75
CA LYS A 112 -9.80 -0.19 5.45
C LYS A 112 -9.01 -0.27 6.77
N LEU A 113 -7.73 0.13 6.72
CA LEU A 113 -6.85 0.11 7.88
C LEU A 113 -7.23 1.19 8.91
N ALA A 114 -7.58 2.40 8.47
CA ALA A 114 -8.02 3.47 9.36
C ALA A 114 -9.31 3.07 10.09
N GLN A 115 -10.28 2.48 9.39
CA GLN A 115 -11.49 1.97 10.04
C GLN A 115 -11.19 0.88 11.08
N HIS A 116 -10.28 -0.04 10.74
CA HIS A 116 -9.93 -1.16 11.60
C HIS A 116 -9.13 -0.75 12.85
N PHE A 117 -8.22 0.22 12.74
CA PHE A 117 -7.32 0.60 13.84
C PHE A 117 -7.69 1.89 14.57
N ILE A 118 -8.38 2.80 13.89
CA ILE A 118 -8.73 4.11 14.43
C ILE A 118 -10.25 4.17 14.67
N GLY A 119 -11.04 3.70 13.71
CA GLY A 119 -12.50 3.77 13.74
C GLY A 119 -13.17 2.87 14.80
N SER A 120 -12.54 1.74 15.15
CA SER A 120 -13.06 0.82 16.18
C SER A 120 -12.98 1.38 17.59
N ASP A 121 -11.94 2.17 17.88
CA ASP A 121 -11.64 2.66 19.23
C ASP A 121 -12.10 4.11 19.45
N CYS A 122 -12.36 4.87 18.39
CA CYS A 122 -12.79 6.26 18.45
C CYS A 122 -14.05 6.50 17.59
N SER A 123 -15.21 6.51 18.24
CA SER A 123 -16.52 6.82 17.63
C SER A 123 -16.64 8.23 17.02
N LYS A 124 -15.60 9.07 17.15
CA LYS A 124 -15.56 10.46 16.69
C LYS A 124 -14.72 10.67 15.44
N VAL A 125 -14.08 9.63 14.89
CA VAL A 125 -13.19 9.78 13.74
C VAL A 125 -13.96 9.64 12.44
N HIS A 126 -13.95 10.69 11.63
CA HIS A 126 -14.55 10.72 10.31
C HIS A 126 -13.45 10.53 9.26
N VAL A 127 -13.50 9.40 8.55
CA VAL A 127 -12.55 9.08 7.49
C VAL A 127 -13.14 9.53 6.16
N THR A 128 -12.62 10.62 5.61
CA THR A 128 -13.09 11.20 4.35
C THR A 128 -12.09 10.95 3.24
N VAL A 129 -12.55 10.70 2.01
CA VAL A 129 -11.66 10.46 0.86
C VAL A 129 -11.87 11.53 -0.21
N ALA A 130 -10.78 12.13 -0.69
CA ALA A 130 -10.81 13.06 -1.82
C ALA A 130 -10.12 12.47 -3.06
N ASP A 131 -10.73 12.64 -4.23
CA ASP A 131 -10.18 12.23 -5.53
C ASP A 131 -10.79 13.09 -6.65
N THR A 132 -10.14 13.12 -7.81
CA THR A 132 -10.62 13.82 -9.01
C THR A 132 -11.62 12.97 -9.80
N ASN A 133 -11.62 11.65 -9.62
CA ASN A 133 -12.44 10.69 -10.34
C ASN A 133 -13.62 10.20 -9.49
N LEU A 134 -14.85 10.50 -9.94
CA LEU A 134 -16.09 10.12 -9.26
C LEU A 134 -16.25 8.60 -9.09
N ASN A 135 -15.84 7.79 -10.07
CA ASN A 135 -15.96 6.34 -9.96
C ASN A 135 -15.07 5.79 -8.84
N LYS A 136 -13.87 6.36 -8.66
CA LYS A 136 -12.98 5.96 -7.56
C LYS A 136 -13.55 6.39 -6.19
N LEU A 137 -14.24 7.52 -6.12
CA LEU A 137 -14.94 7.95 -4.91
C LEU A 137 -16.10 7.02 -4.54
N LEU A 138 -16.86 6.52 -5.52
CA LEU A 138 -17.89 5.50 -5.26
C LEU A 138 -17.29 4.25 -4.63
N VAL A 139 -16.17 3.76 -5.16
CA VAL A 139 -15.43 2.62 -4.61
C VAL A 139 -14.89 2.91 -3.20
N ALA A 140 -14.41 4.13 -2.94
CA ALA A 140 -14.00 4.53 -1.60
C ALA A 140 -15.16 4.49 -0.60
N LYS A 141 -16.36 4.91 -1.02
CA LYS A 141 -17.58 4.83 -0.21
C LYS A 141 -17.98 3.38 0.07
N GLU A 142 -17.89 2.49 -0.92
CA GLU A 142 -18.10 1.05 -0.75
C GLU A 142 -17.07 0.40 0.20
N CYS A 143 -15.83 0.91 0.22
CA CYS A 143 -14.82 0.51 1.19
C CYS A 143 -15.18 0.92 2.63
N GLY A 144 -16.08 1.89 2.80
CA GLY A 144 -16.74 2.28 4.04
C GLY A 144 -16.30 3.63 4.62
N CYS A 145 -15.64 4.49 3.83
CA CYS A 145 -15.30 5.83 4.31
C CYS A 145 -16.55 6.61 4.74
N SER A 146 -16.40 7.49 5.73
CA SER A 146 -17.47 8.32 6.27
C SER A 146 -18.07 9.20 5.19
N ASP A 147 -17.22 9.89 4.42
CA ASP A 147 -17.63 10.79 3.33
C ASP A 147 -16.63 10.81 2.18
N VAL A 148 -17.02 11.44 1.07
CA VAL A 148 -16.20 11.61 -0.13
C VAL A 148 -16.25 13.05 -0.60
N ILE A 149 -15.14 13.55 -1.16
CA ILE A 149 -15.04 14.91 -1.70
C ILE A 149 -14.53 14.84 -3.12
N HIS A 150 -15.31 15.39 -4.06
CA HIS A 150 -14.87 15.49 -5.45
C HIS A 150 -13.98 16.72 -5.65
N TRP A 151 -12.69 16.46 -5.81
CA TRP A 151 -11.70 17.47 -6.17
C TRP A 151 -11.64 17.63 -7.68
N ASN A 152 -12.70 18.18 -8.26
CA ASN A 152 -12.70 18.53 -9.68
C ASN A 152 -11.72 19.68 -9.93
N ASP A 153 -10.55 19.34 -10.44
CA ASP A 153 -9.48 20.28 -10.69
C ASP A 153 -9.78 21.30 -11.81
N GLU A 154 -10.89 21.16 -12.54
CA GLU A 154 -11.40 22.19 -13.46
C GLU A 154 -12.09 23.36 -12.72
N MET A 155 -12.44 23.17 -11.45
CA MET A 155 -13.10 24.18 -10.63
C MET A 155 -12.09 25.13 -9.96
N TYR A 156 -12.59 26.29 -9.55
CA TYR A 156 -11.83 27.25 -8.76
C TYR A 156 -11.35 26.64 -7.45
N GLU A 157 -10.10 26.93 -7.10
CA GLU A 157 -9.39 26.31 -5.98
C GLU A 157 -10.02 26.65 -4.63
N GLU A 158 -10.58 27.87 -4.50
CA GLU A 158 -11.32 28.32 -3.33
C GLU A 158 -12.58 27.47 -3.09
N LEU A 159 -13.32 27.14 -4.14
CA LEU A 159 -14.54 26.33 -4.03
C LEU A 159 -14.24 24.88 -3.60
N LEU A 160 -13.10 24.34 -4.02
CA LEU A 160 -12.64 23.01 -3.56
C LEU A 160 -12.23 23.03 -2.08
N GLN A 161 -11.64 24.14 -1.63
CA GLN A 161 -11.34 24.35 -0.20
C GLN A 161 -12.64 24.47 0.61
N GLU A 162 -13.58 25.31 0.18
CA GLU A 162 -14.88 25.52 0.84
C GLU A 162 -15.64 24.20 0.99
N ARG A 163 -15.77 23.41 -0.09
CA ARG A 163 -16.37 22.07 -0.02
C ARG A 163 -15.70 21.15 0.98
N THR A 164 -14.38 21.18 1.05
CA THR A 164 -13.63 20.36 2.00
C THR A 164 -13.87 20.83 3.44
N LEU A 165 -13.94 22.14 3.67
CA LEU A 165 -14.27 22.71 4.97
C LEU A 165 -15.71 22.39 5.38
N GLU A 166 -16.67 22.43 4.45
CA GLU A 166 -18.08 22.09 4.71
C GLU A 166 -18.24 20.61 5.11
N VAL A 167 -17.67 19.68 4.33
CA VAL A 167 -17.74 18.25 4.62
C VAL A 167 -17.02 17.89 5.93
N CYS A 168 -15.92 18.57 6.25
CA CYS A 168 -15.13 18.33 7.47
C CYS A 168 -15.46 19.32 8.60
N GLU A 169 -16.67 19.89 8.60
CA GLU A 169 -17.21 20.75 9.68
C GLU A 169 -16.26 21.87 10.17
N GLY A 170 -15.53 22.50 9.24
CA GLY A 170 -14.58 23.58 9.52
C GLY A 170 -13.11 23.22 9.31
N GLY A 171 -12.80 21.98 8.91
CA GLY A 171 -11.47 21.60 8.42
C GLY A 171 -10.97 20.26 8.92
N VAL A 172 -9.76 19.91 8.49
CA VAL A 172 -9.19 18.57 8.68
C VAL A 172 -8.12 18.56 9.78
N ASP A 173 -8.11 17.50 10.59
CA ASP A 173 -7.12 17.31 11.66
C ASP A 173 -5.87 16.60 11.17
N VAL A 174 -6.06 15.54 10.38
CA VAL A 174 -4.98 14.74 9.80
C VAL A 174 -5.28 14.50 8.34
N ILE A 175 -4.32 14.79 7.47
CA ILE A 175 -4.40 14.48 6.04
C ILE A 175 -3.34 13.43 5.71
N ILE A 176 -3.71 12.40 4.96
CA ILE A 176 -2.79 11.44 4.34
C ILE A 176 -2.84 11.67 2.83
N ASP A 177 -1.82 12.33 2.27
CA ASP A 177 -1.73 12.62 0.84
C ASP A 177 -0.77 11.67 0.11
N PHE A 178 -1.34 10.72 -0.65
CA PHE A 178 -0.57 9.82 -1.52
C PHE A 178 -0.29 10.39 -2.91
N VAL A 179 -1.03 11.41 -3.34
CA VAL A 179 -0.84 12.10 -4.62
C VAL A 179 0.38 13.01 -4.53
N SER A 180 0.51 13.76 -3.43
CA SER A 180 1.65 14.61 -3.12
C SER A 180 2.04 15.55 -4.27
N SER A 181 1.05 16.05 -5.01
CA SER A 181 1.25 17.02 -6.09
C SER A 181 1.33 18.44 -5.52
N PRO A 182 1.92 19.41 -6.25
CA PRO A 182 1.89 20.80 -5.80
C PRO A 182 0.49 21.35 -5.54
N ARG A 183 -0.52 20.86 -6.27
CA ARG A 183 -1.90 21.30 -6.13
C ARG A 183 -2.57 20.70 -4.89
N THR A 184 -2.47 19.38 -4.71
CA THR A 184 -3.06 18.69 -3.55
C THR A 184 -2.44 19.21 -2.25
N VAL A 185 -1.11 19.26 -2.15
CA VAL A 185 -0.42 19.76 -0.95
C VAL A 185 -0.76 21.22 -0.63
N LYS A 186 -0.91 22.08 -1.65
CA LYS A 186 -1.33 23.47 -1.44
C LYS A 186 -2.75 23.53 -0.85
N ARG A 187 -3.66 22.70 -1.36
CA ARG A 187 -5.04 22.57 -0.87
C ARG A 187 -5.08 22.01 0.55
N ASP A 188 -4.31 20.96 0.82
CA ASP A 188 -4.20 20.31 2.13
C ASP A 188 -3.84 21.32 3.22
N LEU A 189 -2.78 22.09 3.00
CA LEU A 189 -2.35 23.12 3.95
C LEU A 189 -3.41 24.21 4.17
N LYS A 190 -4.32 24.42 3.21
CA LYS A 190 -5.41 25.39 3.31
C LYS A 190 -6.61 24.87 4.10
N VAL A 191 -6.87 23.56 4.05
CA VAL A 191 -8.03 22.93 4.70
C VAL A 191 -7.71 22.33 6.07
N LEU A 192 -6.43 22.24 6.45
CA LEU A 192 -6.01 21.87 7.80
C LEU A 192 -6.49 22.88 8.85
N ARG A 193 -6.97 22.34 9.98
CA ARG A 193 -7.20 23.08 11.22
C ARG A 193 -5.88 23.50 11.87
N GLU A 194 -5.98 24.37 12.87
CA GLU A 194 -4.86 24.62 13.79
C GLU A 194 -4.35 23.31 14.42
N ASN A 195 -3.05 23.18 14.59
CA ASN A 195 -2.36 21.95 15.01
C ASN A 195 -2.59 20.75 14.05
N GLY A 196 -3.03 21.01 12.82
CA GLY A 196 -3.28 20.00 11.82
C GLY A 196 -1.99 19.37 11.27
N VAL A 197 -2.07 18.09 10.91
CA VAL A 197 -0.92 17.32 10.41
C VAL A 197 -1.15 16.82 9.00
N LEU A 198 -0.25 17.18 8.08
CA LEU A 198 -0.18 16.62 6.74
C LEU A 198 0.88 15.50 6.71
N LEU A 199 0.43 14.26 6.55
CA LEU A 199 1.26 13.10 6.27
C LEU A 199 1.39 12.96 4.75
N VAL A 200 2.61 13.18 4.24
CA VAL A 200 2.89 13.06 2.81
C VAL A 200 3.55 11.72 2.51
N GLY A 201 3.01 11.00 1.55
CA GLY A 201 3.46 9.67 1.21
C GLY A 201 3.23 9.35 -0.25
N GLY A 202 4.10 9.80 -1.14
CA GLY A 202 4.02 9.44 -2.55
C GLY A 202 5.39 9.49 -3.20
N ASN A 203 5.58 8.76 -4.30
CA ASN A 203 6.81 8.81 -5.10
C ASN A 203 6.81 10.04 -6.03
N SER A 204 6.37 11.17 -5.48
CA SER A 204 6.30 12.47 -6.15
C SER A 204 7.67 13.13 -6.08
N TRP A 205 8.28 13.37 -7.24
CA TRP A 205 9.54 14.12 -7.34
C TRP A 205 9.31 15.64 -7.42
N HIS A 206 8.08 16.09 -7.16
CA HIS A 206 7.71 17.49 -7.28
C HIS A 206 8.27 18.30 -6.11
N LYS A 207 8.67 19.54 -6.40
CA LYS A 207 8.96 20.55 -5.37
C LYS A 207 7.69 21.35 -5.13
N VAL A 208 7.24 21.39 -3.88
CA VAL A 208 6.05 22.15 -3.49
C VAL A 208 6.45 23.35 -2.63
N PRO A 209 6.09 24.59 -3.01
CA PRO A 209 6.31 25.75 -2.17
C PRO A 209 5.34 25.73 -0.96
N ILE A 210 5.90 25.77 0.25
CA ILE A 210 5.13 25.81 1.51
C ILE A 210 5.25 27.21 2.13
N SER A 211 4.10 27.78 2.53
CA SER A 211 4.08 29.05 3.26
C SER A 211 4.52 28.84 4.70
N ILE A 212 5.74 29.29 5.04
CA ILE A 212 6.28 29.21 6.41
C ILE A 212 5.44 30.03 7.39
N HIS A 213 4.93 31.19 6.96
CA HIS A 213 4.04 32.00 7.78
C HIS A 213 2.78 31.22 8.19
N ARG A 214 2.11 30.55 7.25
CA ARG A 214 0.91 29.76 7.55
C ARG A 214 1.23 28.56 8.44
N LEU A 215 2.34 27.88 8.17
CA LEU A 215 2.79 26.75 8.97
C LEU A 215 2.99 27.18 10.44
N ALA A 216 3.68 28.30 10.66
CA ALA A 216 3.90 28.85 12.00
C ALA A 216 2.61 29.39 12.65
N ALA A 217 1.79 30.14 11.90
CA ALA A 217 0.58 30.77 12.44
C ALA A 217 -0.47 29.76 12.92
N ASN A 218 -0.60 28.62 12.23
CA ASN A 218 -1.57 27.58 12.56
C ASN A 218 -0.93 26.36 13.24
N ASN A 219 0.35 26.43 13.60
CA ASN A 219 1.13 25.33 14.18
C ASN A 219 1.00 24.00 13.40
N LEU A 220 1.11 24.07 12.07
CA LEU A 220 0.94 22.90 11.19
C LEU A 220 2.20 22.03 11.15
N SER A 221 2.02 20.73 10.96
CA SER A 221 3.12 19.79 10.73
C SER A 221 3.04 19.12 9.36
N VAL A 222 4.19 18.94 8.71
CA VAL A 222 4.32 18.16 7.47
C VAL A 222 5.31 17.02 7.73
N ILE A 223 4.86 15.78 7.56
CA ILE A 223 5.61 14.59 7.99
C ILE A 223 5.64 13.57 6.87
N GLY A 224 6.83 13.06 6.54
CA GLY A 224 6.98 11.99 5.55
C GLY A 224 6.55 10.62 6.08
N ILE A 225 5.88 9.84 5.22
CA ILE A 225 5.50 8.45 5.49
C ILE A 225 6.62 7.50 5.01
N LYS A 226 7.12 6.62 5.89
CA LYS A 226 8.10 5.57 5.53
C LYS A 226 7.39 4.33 4.95
N ASN A 227 8.11 3.46 4.23
CA ASN A 227 7.51 2.29 3.57
C ASN A 227 6.92 1.24 4.52
N GLY A 228 7.38 1.22 5.78
CA GLY A 228 6.99 0.24 6.79
C GLY A 228 8.08 -0.82 6.99
N THR A 229 8.06 -1.53 8.11
CA THR A 229 9.08 -2.54 8.46
C THR A 229 8.64 -3.95 8.11
N LYS A 230 9.57 -4.91 8.12
CA LYS A 230 9.24 -6.33 7.92
C LYS A 230 8.28 -6.85 8.99
N GLU A 231 8.45 -6.40 10.23
CA GLU A 231 7.61 -6.78 11.36
C GLU A 231 6.17 -6.29 11.12
N GLN A 232 6.00 -5.07 10.59
CA GLN A 232 4.70 -4.56 10.19
C GLN A 232 4.07 -5.35 9.04
N LEU A 233 4.88 -5.86 8.09
CA LEU A 233 4.40 -6.75 7.04
C LEU A 233 3.93 -8.09 7.60
N GLN A 234 4.68 -8.68 8.53
CA GLN A 234 4.28 -9.91 9.22
C GLN A 234 2.99 -9.72 10.02
N GLU A 235 2.86 -8.57 10.70
CA GLU A 235 1.64 -8.19 11.41
C GLU A 235 0.44 -8.11 10.45
N LEU A 236 0.60 -7.44 9.30
CA LEU A 236 -0.45 -7.37 8.27
C LEU A 236 -0.86 -8.75 7.75
N VAL A 237 0.10 -9.62 7.45
CA VAL A 237 -0.20 -11.00 7.01
C VAL A 237 -1.01 -11.74 8.08
N ASN A 238 -0.63 -11.60 9.35
CA ASN A 238 -1.35 -12.23 10.46
C ASN A 238 -2.77 -11.67 10.61
N ILE A 239 -2.97 -10.36 10.51
CA ILE A 239 -4.31 -9.74 10.60
C ILE A 239 -5.19 -10.21 9.44
N MET A 240 -4.67 -10.19 8.22
CA MET A 240 -5.41 -10.58 7.01
C MET A 240 -5.79 -12.06 7.03
N SER A 241 -4.93 -12.93 7.60
CA SER A 241 -5.21 -14.37 7.71
C SER A 241 -6.22 -14.73 8.82
N GLN A 242 -6.41 -13.86 9.81
CA GLN A 242 -7.37 -14.06 10.91
C GLN A 242 -8.78 -13.54 10.58
N GLY A 243 -8.93 -12.79 9.49
CA GLY A 243 -10.23 -12.44 8.88
C GLY A 243 -10.96 -11.15 9.30
N PRO A 244 -10.57 -10.33 10.31
CA PRO A 244 -11.35 -9.12 10.64
C PRO A 244 -11.16 -7.98 9.63
N LEU A 245 -10.14 -8.06 8.77
CA LEU A 245 -9.82 -7.06 7.75
C LEU A 245 -9.91 -7.68 6.36
N THR A 246 -10.70 -7.05 5.48
CA THR A 246 -10.84 -7.46 4.07
C THR A 246 -10.00 -6.56 3.16
N ALA A 247 -9.39 -7.14 2.13
CA ALA A 247 -8.69 -6.36 1.12
C ALA A 247 -9.66 -5.44 0.36
N PRO A 248 -9.22 -4.25 -0.10
CA PRO A 248 -9.98 -3.44 -1.03
C PRO A 248 -10.10 -4.14 -2.39
N CYS A 249 -10.96 -3.62 -3.27
CA CYS A 249 -11.17 -4.21 -4.59
C CYS A 249 -9.87 -4.25 -5.43
N TYR A 250 -9.72 -5.32 -6.20
CA TYR A 250 -8.63 -5.49 -7.15
C TYR A 250 -9.12 -6.24 -8.39
N GLN A 251 -8.32 -6.18 -9.45
CA GLN A 251 -8.57 -6.87 -10.71
C GLN A 251 -7.32 -7.68 -11.08
N VAL A 252 -7.52 -8.93 -11.46
CA VAL A 252 -6.45 -9.84 -11.88
C VAL A 252 -6.40 -9.88 -13.39
N PHE A 253 -5.21 -9.72 -13.93
CA PHE A 253 -4.91 -9.77 -15.36
C PHE A 253 -3.78 -10.76 -15.60
N PRO A 254 -3.80 -11.52 -16.71
CA PRO A 254 -2.65 -12.29 -17.13
C PRO A 254 -1.43 -11.39 -17.37
N LEU A 255 -0.23 -11.91 -17.07
CA LEU A 255 1.03 -11.18 -17.20
C LEU A 255 1.25 -10.65 -18.64
N ASP A 256 0.80 -11.36 -19.67
CA ASP A 256 0.92 -10.95 -21.06
C ASP A 256 0.10 -9.70 -21.42
N GLN A 257 -0.87 -9.30 -20.58
CA GLN A 257 -1.65 -8.08 -20.70
C GLN A 257 -1.02 -6.86 -19.99
N ALA A 258 0.20 -6.97 -19.48
CA ALA A 258 0.87 -5.91 -18.71
C ALA A 258 0.81 -4.53 -19.40
N MET A 259 1.06 -4.46 -20.71
CA MET A 259 0.99 -3.20 -21.46
C MET A 259 -0.41 -2.57 -21.45
N THR A 260 -1.45 -3.39 -21.65
CA THR A 260 -2.84 -2.92 -21.58
C THR A 260 -3.18 -2.43 -20.18
N VAL A 261 -2.74 -3.15 -19.15
CA VAL A 261 -2.94 -2.75 -17.74
C VAL A 261 -2.26 -1.40 -17.45
N PHE A 262 -1.05 -1.17 -17.96
CA PHE A 262 -0.38 0.13 -17.81
C PHE A 262 -1.14 1.26 -18.50
N ASP A 263 -1.71 1.04 -19.69
CA ASP A 263 -2.54 2.04 -20.36
C ASP A 263 -3.81 2.37 -19.57
N LEU A 264 -4.49 1.34 -19.03
CA LEU A 264 -5.66 1.52 -18.17
C LEU A 264 -5.31 2.28 -16.87
N LEU A 265 -4.14 2.02 -16.28
CA LEU A 265 -3.65 2.75 -15.10
C LEU A 265 -3.37 4.22 -15.43
N ASN A 266 -2.69 4.49 -16.55
CA ASN A 266 -2.41 5.86 -17.00
C ASN A 266 -3.68 6.65 -17.27
N GLN A 267 -4.72 5.97 -17.78
CA GLN A 267 -6.05 6.56 -18.03
C GLN A 267 -6.94 6.58 -16.77
N SER A 268 -6.45 6.13 -15.61
CA SER A 268 -7.21 6.03 -14.36
C SER A 268 -8.51 5.22 -14.47
N GLN A 269 -8.52 4.19 -15.32
CA GLN A 269 -9.68 3.31 -15.56
C GLN A 269 -9.73 2.08 -14.65
N ILE A 270 -8.64 1.79 -13.92
CA ILE A 270 -8.61 0.71 -12.94
C ILE A 270 -9.08 1.23 -11.59
N ASN A 271 -10.10 0.57 -11.03
CA ASN A 271 -10.55 0.77 -9.66
C ASN A 271 -9.72 -0.11 -8.72
N GLY A 272 -9.13 0.50 -7.69
CA GLY A 272 -8.30 -0.20 -6.71
C GLY A 272 -6.92 -0.59 -7.25
N ARG A 273 -6.60 -1.89 -7.26
CA ARG A 273 -5.29 -2.43 -7.65
C ARG A 273 -5.43 -3.39 -8.84
N ALA A 274 -4.50 -3.30 -9.79
CA ALA A 274 -4.30 -4.36 -10.78
C ALA A 274 -3.24 -5.34 -10.29
N ILE A 275 -3.49 -6.63 -10.50
CA ILE A 275 -2.56 -7.72 -10.24
C ILE A 275 -2.24 -8.36 -11.58
N LEU A 276 -0.95 -8.54 -11.85
CA LEU A 276 -0.50 -9.34 -12.99
C LEU A 276 -0.18 -10.74 -12.49
N GLU A 277 -0.96 -11.71 -12.94
CA GLU A 277 -0.83 -13.12 -12.61
C GLU A 277 0.03 -13.83 -13.66
N VAL A 278 1.00 -14.59 -13.19
CA VAL A 278 1.79 -15.48 -14.03
C VAL A 278 0.95 -16.74 -14.29
N THR A 279 0.30 -16.81 -15.45
CA THR A 279 -0.40 -18.03 -15.89
C THR A 279 0.61 -18.99 -16.50
N SER A 280 1.10 -19.94 -15.71
CA SER A 280 1.99 -20.97 -16.23
C SER A 280 1.20 -22.12 -16.86
N ASP A 281 1.28 -22.28 -18.18
CA ASP A 281 0.98 -23.55 -18.87
C ASP A 281 2.10 -24.61 -18.66
N LEU A 282 3.09 -24.31 -17.83
CA LEU A 282 4.20 -25.21 -17.54
C LEU A 282 3.73 -26.37 -16.67
N ALA A 283 3.76 -27.57 -17.24
CA ALA A 283 3.73 -28.81 -16.49
C ALA A 283 4.69 -28.70 -15.29
N PRO A 284 4.32 -29.22 -14.11
CA PRO A 284 5.19 -29.17 -12.93
C PRO A 284 6.57 -29.69 -13.32
N LEU A 285 7.61 -28.94 -12.94
CA LEU A 285 9.01 -29.30 -13.20
C LEU A 285 9.21 -30.76 -12.78
N THR A 286 9.28 -31.66 -13.76
CA THR A 286 9.75 -33.02 -13.52
C THR A 286 11.21 -32.89 -13.12
N ASP A 287 11.54 -33.45 -11.95
CA ASP A 287 12.89 -33.43 -11.39
C ASP A 287 13.95 -33.66 -12.49
N PRO A 288 14.87 -32.72 -12.74
CA PRO A 288 15.91 -32.89 -13.77
C PRO A 288 16.98 -33.92 -13.35
N PHE A 289 16.82 -34.55 -12.20
CA PHE A 289 17.74 -35.54 -11.67
C PHE A 289 17.08 -36.93 -11.66
N PRO A 290 17.67 -37.94 -12.33
CA PRO A 290 17.15 -39.30 -12.27
C PRO A 290 17.16 -39.76 -10.81
N SER A 291 16.10 -40.46 -10.42
CA SER A 291 16.00 -41.05 -9.09
C SER A 291 17.27 -41.84 -8.77
N THR A 292 17.74 -41.75 -7.53
CA THR A 292 18.94 -42.43 -7.01
C THR A 292 18.92 -43.96 -7.15
N ALA A 293 17.85 -44.55 -7.69
CA ALA A 293 17.75 -45.96 -8.02
C ALA A 293 18.59 -46.37 -9.25
N GLU A 294 18.94 -45.46 -10.17
CA GLU A 294 19.64 -45.82 -11.42
C GLU A 294 21.19 -45.74 -11.35
N LEU A 295 21.77 -45.34 -10.22
CA LEU A 295 23.23 -45.20 -10.07
C LEU A 295 23.91 -46.36 -9.31
N THR A 296 23.28 -47.54 -9.24
CA THR A 296 23.90 -48.75 -8.64
C THR A 296 24.17 -49.89 -9.61
N SER A 297 24.13 -49.64 -10.93
CA SER A 297 24.59 -50.60 -11.93
C SER A 297 25.54 -49.97 -12.95
N CYS A 298 26.80 -49.79 -12.57
CA CYS A 298 27.99 -49.92 -13.41
C CYS A 298 29.26 -49.80 -12.56
#